data_AF-A0A4Q6E6Q8-F1
#
_entry.id   AF-A0A4Q6E6Q8-F1
#
_cell.length_a   1.000
_cell.length_b   1.000
_cell.length_c   1.000
_cell.angle_alpha   90.00
_cell.angle_beta   90.00
_cell.angle_gamma   90.00
#
_symmetry.space_group_name_H-M   'P 1'
#
loop_
_entity.id
_entity.type
_entity.pdbx_description
1 polymer ?
#
loop_
_entity_poly.entity_id
_entity_poly.type
_entity_poly.pdbx_seq_one_letter_code
_entity_poly.pdbx_strand_id
1 'polypeptide(L)' 'MFENLSDKLDRAFKVLKGQGTITEINVAETMKEIRKALLDADVNYKTAKAFT' A
#
# COMPACT_ATOMS: atom_id res chain seq x y z
N MET A 1 -8.28 -12.73 -9.89
CA MET A 1 -7.18 -12.69 -8.89
C MET A 1 -6.45 -11.35 -8.90
N PHE A 2 -5.95 -10.88 -10.04
CA PHE A 2 -5.31 -9.55 -10.17
C PHE A 2 -6.25 -8.35 -9.93
N GLU A 3 -7.55 -8.49 -10.21
CA GLU A 3 -8.53 -7.42 -10.00
C GLU A 3 -8.69 -7.01 -8.54
N ASN A 4 -8.63 -7.96 -7.60
CA ASN A 4 -8.74 -7.67 -6.17
C ASN A 4 -7.52 -6.89 -5.64
N LEU A 5 -6.37 -7.06 -6.27
CA LEU A 5 -5.17 -6.27 -5.98
C LEU A 5 -5.28 -4.87 -6.56
N SER A 6 -5.74 -4.75 -7.82
CA SER A 6 -6.00 -3.47 -8.47
C SER A 6 -6.99 -2.62 -7.68
N ASP A 7 -8.10 -3.20 -7.20
CA ASP A 7 -9.10 -2.48 -6.41
C ASP A 7 -8.56 -1.96 -5.07
N LYS A 8 -7.67 -2.73 -4.42
CA LYS A 8 -7.03 -2.30 -3.18
C LYS A 8 -6.04 -1.17 -3.42
N LEU A 9 -5.27 -1.23 -4.50
CA LEU A 9 -4.33 -0.19 -4.89
C LEU A 9 -5.06 1.11 -5.25
N ASP A 10 -6.14 1.04 -6.03
CA ASP A 10 -6.93 2.22 -6.40
C ASP A 10 -7.56 2.92 -5.19
N ARG A 11 -7.97 2.17 -4.16
CA ARG A 11 -8.43 2.77 -2.89
C ARG A 11 -7.30 3.46 -2.14
N ALA A 12 -6.14 2.82 -2.03
CA ALA A 12 -4.98 3.42 -1.36
C ALA A 12 -4.55 4.73 -2.06
N PHE A 13 -4.53 4.73 -3.39
CA PHE A 13 -4.24 5.95 -4.16
C PHE A 13 -5.32 7.02 -4.05
N LYS A 14 -6.60 6.67 -3.89
CA LYS A 14 -7.67 7.63 -3.59
C LYS A 14 -7.51 8.28 -2.22
N VAL A 15 -7.11 7.52 -1.20
CA VAL A 15 -6.83 8.06 0.14
C VAL A 15 -5.66 9.05 0.09
N LEU A 16 -4.60 8.70 -0.63
CA LEU A 16 -3.45 9.59 -0.86
C LEU A 16 -3.79 10.83 -1.69
N LYS A 17 -4.63 10.72 -2.74
CA LYS A 17 -5.06 11.88 -3.56
C LYS A 17 -6.08 12.78 -2.87
N GLY A 18 -6.83 12.28 -1.89
CA GLY A 18 -7.92 13.00 -1.21
C GLY A 18 -7.46 13.91 -0.07
N GLN A 19 -6.22 13.78 0.38
CA GLN A 19 -5.63 14.64 1.39
C GLN A 19 -4.91 15.79 0.68
N GLY A 20 -5.43 17.02 0.79
CA GLY A 20 -4.86 18.22 0.15
C GLY A 20 -3.39 18.51 0.47
N THR A 21 -2.79 17.76 1.41
CA THR A 21 -1.35 17.72 1.68
C THR A 21 -0.95 16.31 2.10
N ILE A 22 0.09 15.76 1.48
CA ILE A 22 0.68 14.47 1.86
C ILE A 22 1.66 14.75 3.01
N THR A 23 1.45 14.12 4.16
CA THR A 23 2.33 14.22 5.33
C THR A 23 3.16 12.95 5.49
N GLU A 24 4.33 13.04 6.14
CA GLU A 24 5.18 11.88 6.42
C GLU A 24 4.44 10.79 7.22
N ILE A 25 3.53 11.20 8.11
CA ILE A 25 2.70 10.29 8.90
C ILE A 25 1.81 9.44 7.98
N ASN A 26 1.12 10.08 7.04
CA ASN A 26 0.18 9.39 6.15
C ASN A 26 0.92 8.49 5.16
N VAL A 27 2.12 8.89 4.71
CA VAL A 27 3.00 8.04 3.88
C VAL A 27 3.47 6.82 4.67
N ALA A 28 3.93 7.01 5.91
CA ALA A 28 4.41 5.91 6.74
C ALA A 28 3.29 4.90 7.07
N GLU A 29 2.08 5.38 7.33
CA GLU A 29 0.90 4.52 7.51
C GLU A 29 0.57 3.74 6.23
N THR A 30 0.53 4.43 5.08
CA THR A 30 0.21 3.80 3.80
C THR A 30 1.25 2.74 3.41
N MET A 31 2.55 3.00 3.63
CA MET A 31 3.64 2.05 3.36
C MET A 31 3.51 0.78 4.22
N LYS A 32 3.09 0.91 5.48
CA LYS A 32 2.79 -0.23 6.35
C LYS A 32 1.63 -1.06 5.83
N GLU A 33 0.57 -0.42 5.33
CA GLU A 33 -0.57 -1.13 4.74
C GLU A 33 -0.19 -1.87 3.46
N ILE A 34 0.56 -1.23 2.57
CA ILE A 34 1.08 -1.86 1.33
C ILE A 34 1.92 -3.08 1.67
N ARG A 35 2.82 -2.99 2.67
CA ARG A 35 3.64 -4.13 3.10
C ARG A 35 2.79 -5.30 3.62
N LYS A 36 1.74 -5.03 4.40
CA LYS A 36 0.80 -6.08 4.84
C LYS A 36 0.08 -6.72 3.66
N ALA A 37 -0.45 -5.91 2.74
CA ALA A 37 -1.12 -6.40 1.55
C ALA A 37 -0.21 -7.27 0.65
N LEU A 38 1.09 -6.95 0.56
CA LEU A 38 2.07 -7.77 -0.16
C LEU A 38 2.28 -9.12 0.53
N LEU A 39 2.40 -9.15 1.86
CA LEU A 39 2.55 -10.41 2.61
C LEU A 39 1.29 -11.28 2.54
N ASP A 40 0.10 -10.68 2.60
CA ASP A 40 -1.19 -11.37 2.48
C ASP A 40 -1.41 -11.96 1.07
N ALA A 41 -0.71 -11.45 0.06
CA ALA A 41 -0.76 -11.92 -1.33
C ALA A 41 0.32 -12.97 -1.66
N ASP A 42 0.93 -13.59 -0.65
CA ASP A 42 2.01 -14.59 -0.79
C ASP A 42 3.25 -14.06 -1.54
N VAL A 43 3.51 -12.75 -1.48
CA VAL A 43 4.73 -12.16 -2.06
C VAL A 43 5.93 -12.45 -1.16
N ASN A 44 7.09 -12.68 -1.78
CA ASN A 44 8.34 -12.93 -1.06
C ASN A 44 8.62 -11.83 -0.02
N TYR A 45 8.91 -12.24 1.22
CA TYR A 45 9.22 -11.34 2.33
C TYR A 45 10.34 -10.35 2.01
N LYS A 46 11.37 -10.74 1.22
CA LYS A 46 12.44 -9.84 0.81
C LYS A 46 11.92 -8.68 -0.03
N THR A 47 10.96 -8.95 -0.91
CA THR A 47 10.31 -7.93 -1.74
C THR A 47 9.42 -7.03 -0.89
N ALA A 48 8.59 -7.60 -0.02
CA ALA A 48 7.73 -6.83 0.88
C ALA A 48 8.53 -5.94 1.86
N LYS A 49 9.73 -6.39 2.26
CA LYS A 49 10.63 -5.61 3.12
C LYS A 49 11.34 -4.48 2.38
N ALA A 50 11.64 -4.63 1.08
CA ALA A 50 12.28 -3.58 0.29
C ALA A 50 11.35 -2.38 0.01
N PHE A 51 10.03 -2.58 0.18
CA PHE A 51 9.01 -1.54 0.03
C PHE A 51 8.85 -0.63 1.25
N THR A 52 9.56 -0.84 2.36
CA THR A 52 9.53 0.02 3.57
C THR A 52 10.95 0.38 3.97
#